data_AF-A0A971CZ03-F1
#
_entry.id   AF-A0A971CZ03-F1
#
_cell.length_a   1.000
_cell.length_b   1.000
_cell.length_c   1.000
_cell.angle_alpha   90.00
_cell.angle_beta   90.00
_cell.angle_gamma   90.00
#
_symmetry.space_group_name_H-M   'P 1'
#
loop_
_entity.id
_entity.type
_entity.pdbx_description
1 polymer ?
#
loop_
_entity_poly.entity_id
_entity_poly.type
_entity_poly.pdbx_seq_one_letter_code
_entity_poly.pdbx_strand_id
1 'polypeptide(L)'
;MRFAPIFKPEARRPSPKPIQVDLRKVFVIGTALWSLALVVAVILWLTGIETLGPALVCAAGVVIGLLLLGWERFNRSEYRRLGE
;
A
#
# COMPACT_ATOMS: atom_id res chain seq x y z
N MET A 1 -2.62 -36.08 -2.07
CA MET A 1 -2.62 -34.74 -1.43
C MET A 1 -2.09 -34.89 -0.02
N ARG A 2 -1.01 -34.19 0.35
CA ARG A 2 -0.19 -34.52 1.54
C ARG A 2 -0.75 -33.85 2.79
N PHE A 3 -1.73 -34.49 3.44
CA PHE A 3 -2.34 -34.10 4.74
C PHE A 3 -1.40 -34.20 5.97
N ALA A 4 -0.11 -34.45 5.74
CA ALA A 4 0.92 -34.57 6.77
C ALA A 4 0.97 -33.43 7.82
N PRO A 5 0.67 -32.15 7.51
CA PRO A 5 0.84 -31.06 8.48
C PRO A 5 -0.21 -31.06 9.61
N ILE A 6 -1.37 -31.69 9.41
CA ILE A 6 -2.45 -31.68 10.42
C ILE A 6 -2.17 -32.72 11.53
N PHE A 7 -1.57 -33.86 11.17
CA PHE A 7 -1.31 -34.97 12.09
C PHE A 7 0.08 -34.95 12.73
N LYS A 8 1.02 -34.16 12.21
CA LYS A 8 2.36 -33.96 12.78
C LYS A 8 2.76 -32.48 12.73
N PRO A 9 2.47 -31.70 13.79
CA PRO A 9 2.82 -30.28 13.87
C PRO A 9 4.32 -30.04 13.69
N GLU A 10 5.14 -30.98 14.14
CA GLU A 10 6.61 -30.92 14.09
C GLU A 10 7.18 -31.12 12.68
N ALA A 11 6.39 -31.65 11.74
CA ALA A 11 6.78 -31.77 10.33
C ALA A 11 6.51 -30.49 9.53
N ARG A 12 6.09 -29.39 10.20
CA ARG A 12 5.85 -28.10 9.57
C ARG A 12 7.17 -27.54 9.05
N ARG A 13 7.22 -27.25 7.74
CA ARG A 13 8.35 -26.51 7.16
C ARG A 13 8.47 -25.15 7.87
N PRO A 14 9.69 -24.67 8.13
CA PRO A 14 9.87 -23.33 8.70
C PRO A 14 9.16 -22.30 7.81
N SER A 15 8.54 -21.29 8.43
CA SER A 15 7.89 -20.21 7.69
C SER A 15 8.89 -19.61 6.69
N PRO A 16 8.48 -19.39 5.42
CA PRO A 16 9.35 -18.75 4.45
C PRO A 16 9.78 -17.38 4.98
N LYS A 17 11.03 -17.00 4.70
CA LYS A 17 11.52 -15.67 5.07
C LYS A 17 10.67 -14.61 4.38
N PRO A 18 10.30 -13.50 5.07
CA PRO A 18 9.58 -12.40 4.45
C PRO A 18 10.33 -11.90 3.20
N ILE A 19 9.63 -11.85 2.07
CA ILE A 19 10.18 -11.25 0.86
C ILE A 19 10.23 -9.73 1.08
N GLN A 20 11.42 -9.17 0.92
CA GLN A 20 11.61 -7.72 0.96
C GLN A 20 11.11 -7.12 -0.34
N VAL A 21 9.83 -6.73 -0.36
CA VAL A 21 9.27 -5.91 -1.44
C VAL A 21 9.58 -4.44 -1.19
N ASP A 22 9.84 -3.70 -2.27
CA ASP A 22 10.11 -2.26 -2.18
C ASP A 22 8.80 -1.49 -2.00
N LEU A 23 8.33 -1.42 -0.74
CA LEU A 23 7.08 -0.76 -0.34
C LEU A 23 7.04 0.70 -0.81
N ARG A 24 8.19 1.39 -0.81
CA ARG A 24 8.31 2.76 -1.31
C ARG A 24 7.81 2.89 -2.74
N LYS A 25 8.26 2.01 -3.63
CA LYS A 25 7.89 2.06 -5.05
C LYS A 25 6.39 1.89 -5.21
N VAL A 26 5.81 0.93 -4.49
CA VAL A 26 4.36 0.67 -4.54
C VAL A 26 3.57 1.88 -4.05
N PHE A 27 3.96 2.44 -2.90
CA PHE A 27 3.27 3.61 -2.33
C PHE A 27 3.43 4.87 -3.18
N VAL A 28 4.61 5.12 -3.76
CA VAL A 28 4.81 6.26 -4.67
C VAL A 28 3.94 6.13 -5.91
N ILE A 29 3.92 4.96 -6.56
CA ILE A 29 3.12 4.73 -7.77
C ILE A 29 1.63 4.90 -7.45
N GLY A 30 1.15 4.26 -6.38
CA GLY A 30 -0.25 4.38 -5.96
C GLY A 30 -0.64 5.83 -5.65
N THR A 31 0.20 6.55 -4.90
CA THR A 31 -0.06 7.96 -4.55
C THR A 31 -0.05 8.85 -5.80
N ALA A 32 0.87 8.62 -6.75
CA ALA A 32 0.93 9.39 -7.99
C ALA A 32 -0.33 9.19 -8.85
N LEU A 33 -0.83 7.96 -8.94
CA LEU A 33 -2.07 7.65 -9.65
C LEU A 33 -3.28 8.33 -8.99
N TRP A 34 -3.38 8.27 -7.66
CA TRP A 34 -4.45 8.97 -6.93
C TRP A 34 -4.39 10.49 -7.10
N SER A 35 -3.19 11.07 -7.09
CA SER A 35 -2.99 12.51 -7.33
C SER A 35 -3.43 12.91 -8.74
N LEU A 36 -3.10 12.11 -9.76
CA LEU A 36 -3.54 12.35 -11.12
C LEU A 36 -5.07 12.29 -11.24
N ALA A 37 -5.69 11.26 -10.64
CA ALA A 37 -7.14 11.12 -10.62
C ALA A 37 -7.82 12.30 -9.89
N LEU A 38 -7.25 12.77 -8.78
CA LEU A 38 -7.72 13.95 -8.05
C LEU A 38 -7.69 15.20 -8.93
N VAL A 39 -6.58 15.44 -9.63
CA VAL A 39 -6.44 16.60 -10.54
C VAL A 39 -7.53 16.56 -11.60
N VAL A 40 -7.75 15.41 -12.25
CA VAL A 40 -8.82 15.26 -13.25
C VAL A 40 -10.20 15.50 -12.64
N ALA A 41 -10.50 14.90 -11.49
CA ALA A 41 -11.79 15.05 -10.82
C ALA A 41 -12.08 16.50 -10.42
N VAL A 42 -11.07 17.24 -9.95
CA VAL A 42 -11.17 18.67 -9.62
C VAL A 42 -11.39 19.51 -10.88
N ILE A 43 -10.67 19.24 -11.97
CA ILE A 43 -10.88 19.96 -13.24
C ILE A 43 -12.32 19.76 -13.74
N LEU A 44 -12.83 18.53 -13.74
CA LEU A 44 -14.21 18.24 -14.13
C LEU A 44 -15.22 18.98 -13.24
N TRP A 45 -14.95 19.03 -11.92
CA TRP A 45 -15.78 19.77 -10.97
C TRP A 45 -15.82 21.26 -11.27
N LEU A 46 -14.67 21.87 -11.56
CA LEU A 46 -14.55 23.27 -11.94
C LEU A 46 -15.26 23.60 -13.28
N THR A 47 -15.39 22.61 -14.18
CA THR A 47 -16.16 22.76 -15.42
C THR A 47 -17.67 22.56 -15.26
N GLY A 48 -18.15 22.33 -14.02
CA GLY A 48 -19.57 22.19 -13.71
C GLY A 48 -20.11 20.76 -13.73
N ILE A 49 -19.22 19.75 -13.81
CA ILE A 49 -19.62 18.34 -13.69
C ILE A 49 -19.66 17.96 -12.21
N GLU A 50 -20.71 17.29 -11.76
CA GLU A 50 -20.88 16.81 -10.38
C GLU A 50 -19.88 15.68 -10.02
N THR A 51 -18.61 16.05 -9.77
CA THR A 51 -17.54 15.10 -9.41
C THR A 51 -16.99 15.32 -7.99
N LEU A 52 -17.72 16.06 -7.14
CA LEU A 52 -17.29 16.34 -5.77
C LEU A 52 -17.04 15.04 -4.96
N GLY A 53 -17.96 14.07 -5.04
CA GLY A 53 -17.81 12.77 -4.40
C GLY A 53 -16.54 12.02 -4.85
N PRO A 54 -16.37 11.76 -6.17
CA PRO A 54 -15.13 11.20 -6.72
C PRO A 54 -13.87 11.97 -6.33
N ALA A 55 -13.91 13.30 -6.31
CA ALA A 55 -12.78 14.14 -5.91
C ALA A 55 -12.41 13.91 -4.44
N LEU A 56 -13.38 13.81 -3.53
CA LEU A 56 -13.14 13.50 -2.12
C LEU A 56 -12.53 12.12 -1.93
N VAL A 57 -12.98 11.11 -2.68
CA VAL A 57 -12.39 9.76 -2.65
C VAL A 57 -10.94 9.80 -3.12
N CYS A 58 -10.65 10.52 -4.21
CA CYS A 58 -9.29 10.67 -4.70
C CYS A 58 -8.40 11.41 -3.68
N ALA A 59 -8.92 12.46 -3.04
CA ALA A 59 -8.23 13.19 -1.99
C ALA A 59 -7.89 12.28 -0.79
N ALA A 60 -8.83 11.44 -0.36
CA ALA A 60 -8.60 10.45 0.68
C ALA A 60 -7.49 9.45 0.26
N GLY A 61 -7.51 8.98 -0.99
CA GLY A 61 -6.46 8.12 -1.54
C GLY A 61 -5.07 8.76 -1.51
N VAL A 62 -4.97 10.03 -1.87
CA VAL A 62 -3.72 10.81 -1.79
C VAL A 62 -3.26 10.94 -0.34
N VAL A 63 -4.15 11.32 0.59
CA VAL A 63 -3.82 11.48 2.01
C VAL A 63 -3.32 10.16 2.61
N ILE A 64 -4.02 9.06 2.36
CA ILE A 64 -3.60 7.73 2.81
C ILE A 64 -2.23 7.36 2.22
N GLY A 65 -2.03 7.59 0.92
CA GLY A 65 -0.76 7.34 0.25
C GLY A 65 0.42 8.12 0.85
N LEU A 66 0.21 9.40 1.15
CA LEU A 66 1.22 10.24 1.82
C LEU A 66 1.51 9.78 3.25
N LEU A 67 0.47 9.38 4.00
CA LEU A 67 0.64 8.81 5.35
C LEU A 67 1.45 7.51 5.31
N LEU A 68 1.18 6.63 4.34
CA LEU A 68 1.92 5.38 4.15
C LEU A 68 3.38 5.63 3.75
N LEU A 69 3.66 6.63 2.91
CA LEU A 69 5.03 7.06 2.56
C LEU A 69 5.77 7.63 3.78
N GLY A 70 5.08 8.45 4.59
CA GLY A 70 5.61 8.95 5.85
C GLY A 70 5.95 7.80 6.79
N TRP A 71 5.00 6.88 7.00
CA TRP A 71 5.20 5.70 7.83
C TRP A 71 6.36 4.83 7.32
N GLU A 72 6.43 4.55 6.01
CA GLU A 72 7.52 3.78 5.40
C GLU A 72 8.88 4.44 5.67
N ARG A 73 8.95 5.77 5.61
CA ARG A 73 10.18 6.51 5.93
C ARG A 73 10.64 6.30 7.37
N PHE A 74 9.71 6.27 8.33
CA PHE A 74 10.01 6.05 9.75
C PHE A 74 10.33 4.58 10.05
N ASN A 75 9.52 3.65 9.54
CA ASN A 75 9.63 2.21 9.84
C ASN A 75 10.73 1.48 9.06
N ARG A 76 11.34 2.12 8.04
CA ARG A 76 12.49 1.58 7.30
C ARG A 76 13.68 1.26 8.20
N SER A 77 13.79 1.89 9.36
CA SER A 77 14.83 1.61 10.35
C SER A 77 14.62 0.26 11.06
N GLU A 78 13.38 -0.14 11.31
CA GLU A 78 13.01 -1.39 11.97
C GLU A 78 13.09 -2.60 11.04
N TYR A 79 12.68 -2.46 9.78
CA TYR A 79 12.74 -3.55 8.80
C TYR A 79 14.16 -4.07 8.55
N ARG A 80 15.17 -3.19 8.67
CA ARG A 80 16.57 -3.58 8.56
C ARG A 80 17.03 -4.45 9.74
N ARG A 81 16.46 -4.24 10.93
CA ARG A 81 16.79 -4.99 12.15
C ARG A 81 16.14 -6.36 12.22
N LEU A 82 15.02 -6.57 11.52
CA LEU A 82 14.31 -7.86 11.46
C LEU A 82 14.88 -8.81 10.39
N GLY A 83 15.84 -8.34 9.58
CA GLY A 83 16.49 -9.11 8.52
C GLY A 83 17.91 -9.60 8.84
N GLU A 84 18.47 -9.16 9.97
CA GLU A 84 19.64 -9.80 10.63
C GLU A 84 19.17 -10.97 11.50
#